data_AF-A0A4Q6B7D4-F1
#
_entry.id   AF-A0A4Q6B7D4-F1
#
_cell.length_a   1.000
_cell.length_b   1.000
_cell.length_c   1.000
_cell.angle_alpha   90.00
_cell.angle_beta   90.00
_cell.angle_gamma   90.00
#
_symmetry.space_group_name_H-M   'P 1'
#
loop_
_entity.id
_entity.type
_entity.pdbx_description
1 polymer ?
#
loop_
_entity_poly.entity_id
_entity_poly.type
_entity_poly.pdbx_seq_one_letter_code
_entity_poly.pdbx_strand_id
1 'polypeptide(L)'
;MEKFLTPVIISSNSPFRFARDHHFVSLGSCFADSMGRKLVENKWATVLNPYGTLFHPFAIFDLLKKKSGLDEALFLEHDERIYHYRLPKVFSAKSRIDFEKNWQMEKDRVLDALSKPNSVLILTLGSSLLYTIDQNWVANCHQQPSRLFEKSLTPIEDMLSSWTDLFAGGTGREFPEQESIASLGRSHGKVRSFARRVFSSV
;
A
#
# COMPACT_ATOMS: atom_id res chain seq x y z
N MET A 1 -16.69 -34.12 -20.54
CA MET A 1 -16.63 -32.76 -19.98
C MET A 1 -15.18 -32.34 -19.93
N GLU A 2 -14.77 -31.41 -20.79
CA GLU A 2 -13.45 -30.79 -20.67
C GLU A 2 -13.41 -29.90 -19.42
N LYS A 3 -12.36 -30.08 -18.60
CA LYS A 3 -12.14 -29.23 -17.42
C LYS A 3 -11.49 -27.93 -17.87
N PHE A 4 -12.25 -26.84 -17.88
CA PHE A 4 -11.75 -25.47 -18.08
C PHE A 4 -11.06 -24.92 -16.80
N LEU A 5 -10.19 -25.71 -16.19
CA LEU A 5 -9.41 -25.31 -15.03
C LEU A 5 -7.93 -25.50 -15.33
N THR A 6 -7.15 -24.44 -15.18
CA THR A 6 -5.70 -24.54 -15.19
C THR A 6 -5.27 -25.25 -13.90
N PRO A 7 -4.67 -26.45 -13.96
CA PRO A 7 -4.15 -27.10 -12.76
C PRO A 7 -3.02 -26.25 -12.18
N VAL A 8 -3.18 -25.84 -10.92
CA VAL A 8 -2.13 -25.14 -10.17
C VAL A 8 -1.31 -26.19 -9.43
N ILE A 9 -0.08 -26.43 -9.89
CA ILE A 9 0.87 -27.29 -9.18
C ILE A 9 1.55 -26.44 -8.11
N ILE A 10 1.19 -26.67 -6.85
CA ILE A 10 1.83 -26.01 -5.72
C ILE A 10 3.07 -26.84 -5.35
N SER A 11 4.26 -26.29 -5.54
CA SER A 11 5.48 -26.94 -5.07
C SER A 11 5.50 -26.96 -3.54
N SER A 12 5.93 -28.06 -2.94
CA SER A 12 6.04 -28.19 -1.48
C SER A 12 7.12 -27.31 -0.85
N ASN A 13 7.98 -26.69 -1.68
CA ASN A 13 9.11 -25.88 -1.25
C ASN A 13 8.89 -24.41 -1.68
N SER A 14 8.21 -23.65 -0.83
CA SER A 14 8.24 -22.18 -0.91
C SER A 14 9.60 -21.67 -0.42
N PRO A 15 10.25 -20.71 -1.11
CA PRO A 15 11.45 -20.05 -0.59
C PRO A 15 11.15 -19.17 0.64
N PHE A 16 9.87 -18.81 0.84
CA PHE A 16 9.38 -18.08 2.00
C PHE A 16 8.85 -19.05 3.05
N ARG A 17 9.38 -18.96 4.27
CA ARG A 17 8.95 -19.73 5.43
C ARG A 17 8.64 -18.76 6.55
N PHE A 18 7.39 -18.75 7.00
CA PHE A 18 6.94 -17.89 8.08
C PHE A 18 6.86 -18.68 9.39
N ALA A 19 7.26 -18.05 10.50
CA ALA A 19 7.15 -18.58 11.86
C ALA A 19 6.28 -17.64 12.72
N ARG A 20 5.70 -18.13 13.81
CA ARG A 20 4.62 -17.43 14.57
C ARG A 20 4.93 -16.01 15.04
N ASP A 21 6.20 -15.63 15.10
CA ASP A 21 6.71 -14.32 15.46
C ASP A 21 6.77 -13.32 14.29
N HIS A 22 6.35 -13.73 13.09
CA HIS A 22 6.29 -12.85 11.93
C HIS A 22 5.11 -11.87 12.03
N HIS A 23 5.38 -10.63 11.63
CA HIS A 23 4.43 -9.52 11.64
C HIS A 23 4.19 -9.07 10.21
N PHE A 24 2.94 -9.14 9.76
CA PHE A 24 2.59 -8.79 8.39
C PHE A 24 2.03 -7.37 8.31
N VAL A 25 2.41 -6.66 7.27
CA VAL A 25 1.72 -5.44 6.85
C VAL A 25 1.29 -5.66 5.42
N SER A 26 -0.01 -5.61 5.16
CA SER A 26 -0.57 -5.81 3.83
C SER A 26 -1.23 -4.52 3.35
N LEU A 27 -0.71 -3.99 2.24
CA LEU A 27 -1.14 -2.73 1.64
C LEU A 27 -1.47 -2.90 0.16
N GLY A 28 -2.45 -2.15 -0.31
CA GLY A 28 -2.73 -1.96 -1.72
C GLY A 28 -4.20 -2.18 -2.07
N SER A 29 -4.43 -2.85 -3.20
CA SER A 29 -5.76 -3.15 -3.76
C SER A 29 -6.62 -4.04 -2.84
N CYS A 30 -7.87 -4.28 -3.22
CA CYS A 30 -8.76 -5.23 -2.53
C CYS A 30 -8.21 -6.68 -2.48
N PHE A 31 -7.21 -7.00 -3.31
CA PHE A 31 -6.48 -8.24 -3.21
C PHE A 31 -5.63 -8.30 -1.93
N ALA A 32 -5.00 -7.20 -1.51
CA ALA A 32 -4.32 -7.10 -0.22
C ALA A 32 -5.31 -7.35 0.93
N ASP A 33 -6.52 -6.78 0.86
CA ASP A 33 -7.57 -7.05 1.86
C ASP A 33 -7.89 -8.54 1.95
N SER A 34 -8.09 -9.19 0.80
CA SER A 34 -8.45 -10.61 0.71
C SER A 34 -7.35 -11.50 1.27
N MET A 35 -6.08 -11.21 0.93
CA MET A 35 -4.94 -11.99 1.41
C MET A 35 -4.62 -11.72 2.88
N GLY A 36 -4.68 -10.47 3.32
CA GLY A 36 -4.45 -10.10 4.71
C GLY A 36 -5.52 -10.63 5.65
N ARG A 37 -6.80 -10.68 5.23
CA ARG A 37 -7.87 -11.34 6.02
C ARG A 37 -7.55 -12.80 6.30
N LYS A 38 -7.04 -13.54 5.30
CA LYS A 38 -6.61 -14.93 5.52
C LYS A 38 -5.48 -15.04 6.55
N LEU A 39 -4.54 -14.10 6.57
CA LEU A 39 -3.49 -14.06 7.59
C LEU A 39 -4.09 -13.82 8.98
N VAL A 40 -5.00 -12.84 9.11
CA VAL A 40 -5.71 -12.55 10.36
C VAL A 40 -6.53 -13.76 10.86
N GLU A 41 -7.28 -14.41 9.98
CA GLU A 41 -8.07 -15.62 10.27
C GLU A 41 -7.18 -16.76 10.79
N ASN A 42 -5.98 -16.89 10.22
CA ASN A 42 -4.96 -17.84 10.66
C ASN A 42 -4.10 -17.33 11.84
N LYS A 43 -4.55 -16.30 12.56
CA LYS A 43 -3.97 -15.78 13.80
C LYS A 43 -2.55 -15.24 13.65
N TRP A 44 -2.20 -14.74 12.47
CA TRP A 44 -0.96 -14.00 12.28
C TRP A 44 -1.12 -12.56 12.78
N ALA A 45 -0.05 -11.99 13.34
CA ALA A 45 -0.01 -10.57 13.63
C ALA A 45 -0.03 -9.82 12.29
N THR A 46 -1.09 -9.08 11.99
CA THR A 46 -1.27 -8.46 10.66
C THR A 46 -1.90 -7.08 10.78
N VAL A 47 -1.26 -6.10 10.14
CA VAL A 47 -1.83 -4.78 9.85
C VAL A 47 -2.35 -4.82 8.42
N LEU A 48 -3.66 -4.68 8.25
CA LEU A 48 -4.34 -4.85 6.97
C LEU A 48 -4.92 -3.53 6.49
N ASN A 49 -4.41 -3.02 5.35
CA ASN A 49 -4.88 -1.80 4.68
C ASN A 49 -5.35 -0.71 5.67
N PRO A 50 -4.50 -0.28 6.61
CA PRO A 50 -4.89 0.63 7.68
C PRO A 50 -5.30 2.01 7.15
N TYR A 51 -4.82 2.39 5.97
CA TYR A 51 -5.23 3.60 5.25
C TYR A 51 -6.42 3.37 4.30
N GLY A 52 -6.95 2.15 4.23
CA GLY A 52 -7.87 1.70 3.20
C GLY A 52 -7.17 1.28 1.90
N THR A 53 -7.97 0.93 0.90
CA THR A 53 -7.49 0.42 -0.40
C THR A 53 -6.85 1.53 -1.23
N LEU A 54 -5.58 1.34 -1.60
CA LEU A 54 -4.81 2.23 -2.46
C LEU A 54 -4.22 1.45 -3.64
N PHE A 55 -4.13 2.06 -4.81
CA PHE A 55 -3.73 1.32 -6.02
C PHE A 55 -2.41 1.81 -6.61
N HIS A 56 -2.12 3.10 -6.51
CA HIS A 56 -0.98 3.71 -7.18
C HIS A 56 0.31 3.51 -6.34
N PRO A 57 1.40 2.98 -6.91
CA PRO A 57 2.65 2.72 -6.17
C PRO A 57 3.18 3.94 -5.43
N PHE A 58 3.26 5.08 -6.13
CA PHE A 58 3.73 6.33 -5.54
C PHE A 58 2.92 6.75 -4.30
N ALA A 59 1.59 6.64 -4.33
CA ALA A 59 0.74 6.97 -3.19
C ALA A 59 1.01 6.05 -2.00
N ILE A 60 1.14 4.75 -2.24
CA ILE A 60 1.42 3.77 -1.17
C ILE A 60 2.80 4.03 -0.56
N PHE A 61 3.82 4.25 -1.38
CA PHE A 61 5.19 4.46 -0.89
C PHE A 61 5.33 5.79 -0.16
N ASP A 62 4.66 6.84 -0.62
CA ASP A 62 4.68 8.12 0.08
C ASP A 62 4.09 8.00 1.49
N LEU A 63 2.96 7.29 1.66
CA LEU A 63 2.35 7.08 2.98
C LEU A 63 3.19 6.18 3.91
N LEU A 64 4.09 5.37 3.36
CA LEU A 64 5.02 4.53 4.14
C LEU A 64 6.22 5.30 4.70
N LYS A 65 6.58 6.46 4.13
CA LYS A 65 7.72 7.26 4.60
C LYS A 65 7.47 7.75 6.02
N LYS A 66 8.48 7.67 6.90
CA LYS A 66 8.36 8.15 8.29
C LYS A 66 7.96 9.63 8.37
N LYS A 67 8.49 10.46 7.46
CA LYS A 67 8.22 11.91 7.42
C LYS A 67 6.97 12.32 6.63
N SER A 68 6.18 11.38 6.12
CA SER A 68 4.96 11.73 5.38
C SER A 68 3.95 12.49 6.26
N GLY A 69 3.30 13.49 5.68
CA GLY A 69 2.29 14.30 6.36
C GLY A 69 1.02 14.41 5.53
N LEU A 70 -0.03 14.92 6.16
CA LEU A 70 -1.24 15.36 5.46
C LEU A 70 -1.07 16.85 5.14
N ASP A 71 -1.46 17.23 3.92
CA ASP A 71 -1.39 18.61 3.48
C ASP A 71 -2.72 19.29 3.81
N GLU A 72 -2.65 20.42 4.51
CA GLU A 72 -3.80 21.25 4.87
C GLU A 72 -4.70 21.56 3.67
N ALA A 73 -4.10 21.85 2.52
CA ALA A 73 -4.82 22.22 1.30
C ALA A 73 -5.62 21.06 0.68
N LEU A 74 -5.37 19.81 1.11
CA LEU A 74 -5.98 18.62 0.55
C LEU A 74 -7.11 18.03 1.42
N PHE A 75 -7.44 18.71 2.51
CA PHE A 75 -8.63 18.41 3.29
C PHE A 75 -9.89 18.94 2.60
N LEU A 76 -10.96 18.19 2.78
CA LEU A 76 -12.28 18.57 2.30
C LEU A 76 -13.35 18.11 3.29
N GLU A 77 -14.44 18.86 3.33
CA GLU A 77 -15.60 18.56 4.15
C GLU A 77 -16.81 18.31 3.26
N HIS A 78 -17.52 17.22 3.53
CA HIS A 78 -18.75 16.87 2.83
C HIS A 78 -19.63 16.01 3.75
N ASP A 79 -20.94 16.26 3.77
CA ASP A 79 -21.90 15.56 4.63
C ASP A 79 -21.48 15.49 6.11
N GLU A 80 -21.03 16.62 6.68
CA GLU A 80 -20.54 16.73 8.08
C GLU A 80 -19.38 15.78 8.42
N ARG A 81 -18.60 15.40 7.40
CA ARG A 81 -17.43 14.55 7.54
C ARG A 81 -16.22 15.17 6.87
N ILE A 82 -15.08 14.95 7.49
CA ILE A 82 -13.77 15.32 6.98
C ILE A 82 -13.18 14.17 6.19
N TYR A 83 -12.69 14.48 5.00
CA TYR A 83 -11.92 13.60 4.12
C TYR A 83 -10.59 14.26 3.77
N HIS A 84 -9.72 13.48 3.13
CA HIS A 84 -8.46 13.96 2.59
C HIS A 84 -8.23 13.35 1.21
N TYR A 85 -7.82 14.14 0.22
CA TYR A 85 -7.66 13.65 -1.16
C TYR A 85 -6.63 12.51 -1.31
N ARG A 86 -5.60 12.48 -0.45
CA ARG A 86 -4.59 11.39 -0.43
C ARG A 86 -5.12 10.07 0.15
N LEU A 87 -6.34 10.04 0.68
CA LEU A 87 -6.89 8.86 1.35
C LEU A 87 -8.25 8.44 0.75
N PRO A 88 -8.59 7.15 0.78
CA PRO A 88 -9.87 6.66 0.28
C PRO A 88 -11.04 7.16 1.14
N LYS A 89 -12.24 7.22 0.56
CA LYS A 89 -13.46 7.69 1.26
C LYS A 89 -13.76 6.98 2.59
N VAL A 90 -13.38 5.71 2.72
CA VAL A 90 -13.55 4.94 3.97
C VAL A 90 -12.74 5.55 5.13
N PHE A 91 -11.63 6.21 4.83
CA PHE A 91 -10.85 6.97 5.79
C PHE A 91 -11.45 8.38 5.93
N SER A 92 -12.32 8.54 6.92
CA SER A 92 -12.99 9.82 7.21
C SER A 92 -13.34 9.94 8.69
N ALA A 93 -13.54 11.17 9.16
CA ALA A 93 -13.89 11.45 10.54
C ALA A 93 -14.95 12.55 10.66
N LYS A 94 -15.50 12.75 11.85
CA LYS A 94 -16.48 13.83 12.13
C LYS A 94 -15.83 15.19 12.36
N SER A 95 -14.54 15.20 12.69
CA SER A 95 -13.78 16.42 12.94
C SER A 95 -12.37 16.30 12.37
N ARG A 96 -11.74 17.45 12.15
CA ARG A 96 -10.38 17.52 11.64
C ARG A 96 -9.37 16.88 12.60
N ILE A 97 -9.55 17.15 13.89
CA ILE A 97 -8.73 16.62 14.98
C ILE A 97 -8.83 15.09 15.04
N ASP A 98 -10.04 14.54 14.93
CA ASP A 98 -10.23 13.08 14.93
C ASP A 98 -9.62 12.43 13.70
N PHE A 99 -9.70 13.10 12.54
CA PHE A 99 -9.09 12.60 11.31
C PHE A 99 -7.58 12.45 11.46
N GLU A 100 -6.90 13.51 11.90
CA GLU A 100 -5.45 13.54 12.09
C GLU A 100 -4.99 12.56 13.16
N LYS A 101 -5.74 12.46 14.26
CA LYS A 101 -5.48 11.47 15.30
C LYS A 101 -5.57 10.04 14.78
N ASN A 102 -6.62 9.72 14.01
CA ASN A 102 -6.78 8.39 13.40
C ASN A 102 -5.68 8.11 12.39
N TRP A 103 -5.33 9.11 11.57
CA TRP A 103 -4.22 9.01 10.61
C TRP A 103 -2.90 8.70 11.30
N GLN A 104 -2.55 9.48 12.33
CA GLN A 104 -1.31 9.29 13.06
C GLN A 104 -1.27 7.93 13.76
N MET A 105 -2.39 7.49 14.36
CA MET A 105 -2.51 6.18 14.99
C MET A 105 -2.26 5.03 14.00
N GLU A 106 -2.91 5.06 12.84
CA GLU A 106 -2.72 4.03 11.81
C GLU A 106 -1.31 4.07 11.22
N LYS A 107 -0.73 5.26 11.06
CA LYS A 107 0.65 5.42 10.63
C LYS A 107 1.65 4.83 11.63
N ASP A 108 1.49 5.14 12.91
CA ASP A 108 2.34 4.60 13.97
C ASP A 108 2.22 3.07 14.04
N ARG A 109 1.00 2.53 13.86
CA ARG A 109 0.76 1.08 13.80
C ARG A 109 1.48 0.41 12.63
N VAL A 110 1.48 1.03 11.44
CA VAL A 110 2.22 0.54 10.27
C VAL A 110 3.72 0.54 10.55
N LEU A 111 4.26 1.67 11.02
CA LEU A 111 5.69 1.83 11.25
C LEU A 111 6.18 0.89 12.37
N ASP A 112 5.40 0.72 13.45
CA ASP A 112 5.73 -0.23 14.51
C ASP A 112 5.77 -1.67 13.98
N ALA A 113 4.76 -2.09 13.22
CA ALA A 113 4.70 -3.44 12.67
C ALA A 113 5.85 -3.72 11.68
N LEU A 114 6.20 -2.73 10.85
CA LEU A 114 7.33 -2.83 9.93
C LEU A 114 8.69 -2.74 10.64
N SER A 115 8.78 -2.12 11.82
CA SER A 115 10.03 -2.06 12.59
C SER A 115 10.43 -3.39 13.25
N LYS A 116 9.50 -4.36 13.32
CA LYS A 116 9.77 -5.66 13.95
C LYS A 116 10.80 -6.47 13.13
N PRO A 117 11.72 -7.20 13.77
CA PRO A 117 12.77 -7.99 13.08
C PRO A 117 12.24 -8.98 12.04
N ASN A 118 11.08 -9.60 12.28
CA ASN A 118 10.45 -10.56 11.38
C ASN A 118 9.22 -9.96 10.68
N SER A 119 9.35 -8.70 10.23
CA SER A 119 8.28 -8.03 9.51
C SER A 119 8.25 -8.45 8.03
N VAL A 120 7.03 -8.60 7.50
CA VAL A 120 6.76 -8.99 6.12
C VAL A 120 5.83 -7.95 5.51
N LEU A 121 6.28 -7.29 4.45
CA LEU A 121 5.50 -6.30 3.72
C LEU A 121 4.90 -6.94 2.46
N ILE A 122 3.56 -6.99 2.40
CA ILE A 122 2.80 -7.49 1.26
C ILE A 122 2.20 -6.28 0.53
N LEU A 123 2.59 -6.09 -0.73
CA LEU A 123 2.15 -4.99 -1.58
C LEU A 123 1.36 -5.51 -2.78
N THR A 124 0.15 -5.00 -2.98
CA THR A 124 -0.67 -5.31 -4.16
C THR A 124 -0.94 -4.03 -4.95
N LEU A 125 -0.07 -3.74 -5.90
CA LEU A 125 -0.02 -2.50 -6.66
C LEU A 125 -0.90 -2.63 -7.91
N GLY A 126 -1.74 -1.64 -8.21
CA GLY A 126 -2.90 -1.84 -9.08
C GLY A 126 -3.03 -0.94 -10.30
N SER A 127 -2.33 0.20 -10.36
CA SER A 127 -2.55 1.18 -11.45
C SER A 127 -1.29 2.02 -11.71
N SER A 128 -1.00 2.30 -12.98
CA SER A 128 -0.06 3.34 -13.40
C SER A 128 -0.76 4.69 -13.66
N LEU A 129 -2.07 4.76 -13.45
CA LEU A 129 -2.85 5.96 -13.66
C LEU A 129 -2.89 6.78 -12.36
N LEU A 130 -2.37 8.00 -12.45
CA LEU A 130 -2.35 8.97 -11.36
C LEU A 130 -3.40 10.06 -11.62
N TYR A 131 -4.03 10.51 -10.55
CA TYR A 131 -4.85 11.71 -10.54
C TYR A 131 -4.17 12.78 -9.71
N THR A 132 -4.23 14.02 -10.15
CA THR A 132 -3.69 15.18 -9.44
C THR A 132 -4.72 16.30 -9.35
N ILE A 133 -4.64 17.11 -8.31
CA ILE A 133 -5.33 18.39 -8.14
C ILE A 133 -4.26 19.42 -7.75
N ASP A 134 -4.14 20.53 -8.48
CA ASP A 134 -3.11 21.55 -8.21
C ASP A 134 -1.70 20.95 -7.99
N GLN A 135 -1.29 20.07 -8.91
CA GLN A 135 -0.01 19.31 -8.86
C GLN A 135 0.16 18.33 -7.70
N ASN A 136 -0.80 18.24 -6.77
CA ASN A 136 -0.81 17.27 -5.69
C ASN A 136 -1.48 15.98 -6.14
N TRP A 137 -0.84 14.84 -5.89
CA TRP A 137 -1.44 13.54 -6.14
C TRP A 137 -2.64 13.29 -5.22
N VAL A 138 -3.64 12.58 -5.75
CA VAL A 138 -4.84 12.17 -5.01
C VAL A 138 -5.10 10.68 -5.15
N ALA A 139 -5.54 10.05 -4.06
CA ALA A 139 -5.98 8.65 -4.06
C ALA A 139 -7.47 8.52 -4.36
N ASN A 140 -8.27 9.54 -4.06
CA ASN A 140 -9.71 9.54 -4.26
C ASN A 140 -10.19 10.95 -4.60
N CYS A 141 -11.08 11.07 -5.59
CA CYS A 141 -11.66 12.37 -5.99
C CYS A 141 -12.88 12.76 -5.14
N HIS A 142 -13.35 11.90 -4.24
CA HIS A 142 -14.45 12.15 -3.30
C HIS A 142 -15.72 12.73 -3.95
N GLN A 143 -16.06 12.19 -5.14
CA GLN A 143 -17.24 12.60 -5.93
C GLN A 143 -17.25 14.09 -6.35
N GLN A 144 -16.09 14.75 -6.32
CA GLN A 144 -15.93 16.12 -6.81
C GLN A 144 -15.95 16.19 -8.35
N PRO A 145 -16.24 17.37 -8.94
CA PRO A 145 -16.26 17.53 -10.39
C PRO A 145 -14.95 17.10 -11.05
N SER A 146 -15.01 16.26 -12.07
CA SER A 146 -13.82 15.69 -12.74
C SER A 146 -12.89 16.74 -13.33
N ARG A 147 -13.41 17.92 -13.70
CA ARG A 147 -12.63 19.06 -14.22
C ARG A 147 -11.60 19.63 -13.24
N LEU A 148 -11.70 19.29 -11.96
CA LEU A 148 -10.73 19.68 -10.93
C LEU A 148 -9.48 18.81 -10.95
N PHE A 149 -9.53 17.66 -11.65
CA PHE A 149 -8.46 16.67 -11.61
C PHE A 149 -7.83 16.49 -12.98
N GLU A 150 -6.52 16.44 -12.98
CA GLU A 150 -5.74 15.97 -14.12
C GLU A 150 -5.48 14.48 -13.97
N LYS A 151 -5.47 13.78 -15.09
CA LYS A 151 -5.29 12.33 -15.16
C LYS A 151 -4.14 12.03 -16.10
N SER A 152 -3.12 11.34 -15.61
CA SER A 152 -1.93 10.99 -16.37
C SER A 152 -1.46 9.57 -16.09
N LEU A 153 -0.70 9.01 -17.03
CA LEU A 153 0.03 7.76 -16.79
C LEU A 153 1.38 8.11 -16.18
N THR A 154 1.70 7.51 -15.04
CA THR A 154 3.03 7.58 -14.44
C THR A 154 3.97 6.62 -15.17
N PRO A 155 5.12 7.12 -15.67
CA PRO A 155 6.18 6.30 -16.22
C PRO A 155 6.62 5.19 -15.25
N ILE A 156 7.06 4.06 -15.80
CA ILE A 156 7.52 2.93 -14.99
C ILE A 156 8.79 3.30 -14.21
N GLU A 157 9.63 4.14 -14.79
CA GLU A 157 10.86 4.68 -14.22
C GLU A 157 10.57 5.46 -12.94
N ASP A 158 9.53 6.31 -12.94
CA ASP A 158 9.13 7.08 -11.75
C ASP A 158 8.58 6.17 -10.65
N MET A 159 7.79 5.15 -11.01
CA MET A 159 7.30 4.16 -10.05
C MET A 159 8.44 3.33 -9.45
N LEU A 160 9.44 2.97 -10.26
CA LEU A 160 10.65 2.26 -9.82
C LEU A 160 11.57 3.16 -8.98
N SER A 161 11.66 4.45 -9.31
CA SER A 161 12.38 5.43 -8.50
C SER A 161 11.73 5.52 -7.12
N SER A 162 10.41 5.68 -7.05
CA SER A 162 9.72 5.74 -5.76
C SER A 162 9.83 4.45 -4.94
N TRP A 163 9.91 3.29 -5.58
CA TRP A 163 10.25 2.03 -4.91
C TRP A 163 11.68 2.08 -4.36
N THR A 164 12.63 2.49 -5.20
CA THR A 164 14.04 2.55 -4.84
C THR A 164 14.26 3.55 -3.70
N ASP A 165 13.63 4.71 -3.73
CA ASP A 165 13.75 5.71 -2.65
C ASP A 165 13.27 5.17 -1.31
N LEU A 166 12.18 4.40 -1.29
CA LEU A 166 11.65 3.76 -0.08
C LEU A 166 12.62 2.70 0.48
N PHE A 167 13.36 1.99 -0.38
CA PHE A 167 14.17 0.83 0.02
C PHE A 167 15.71 1.03 -0.06
N ALA A 168 16.21 2.07 -0.72
CA ALA A 168 17.63 2.30 -1.03
C ALA A 168 18.22 3.57 -0.39
N GLY A 169 17.41 4.47 0.19
CA GLY A 169 17.86 5.75 0.73
C GLY A 169 18.46 5.70 2.13
N GLY A 170 19.74 6.07 2.24
CA GLY A 170 20.53 6.22 3.47
C GLY A 170 20.11 7.35 4.43
N THR A 171 18.98 7.20 5.13
CA THR A 171 18.73 7.88 6.42
C THR A 171 18.19 6.88 7.44
N GLY A 172 19.02 5.92 7.82
CA GLY A 172 18.66 4.82 8.71
C GLY A 172 17.86 3.76 7.96
N ARG A 173 18.19 2.49 8.19
CA ARG A 173 17.31 1.38 7.78
C ARG A 173 15.92 1.70 8.31
N GLU A 174 14.96 2.09 7.47
CA GLU A 174 13.61 2.38 7.96
C GLU A 174 12.99 1.10 8.54
N PHE A 175 13.41 -0.07 8.04
CA PHE A 175 12.98 -1.37 8.50
C PHE A 175 14.13 -2.39 8.53
N PRO A 176 14.13 -3.38 9.47
CA PRO A 176 15.11 -4.48 9.50
C PRO A 176 15.00 -5.38 8.26
N GLU A 177 15.79 -6.45 8.15
CA GLU A 177 15.70 -7.39 7.02
C GLU A 177 14.24 -7.80 6.76
N GLN A 178 13.68 -7.33 5.63
CA GLN A 178 12.27 -7.52 5.31
C GLN A 178 12.09 -8.45 4.12
N GLU A 179 11.18 -9.40 4.25
CA GLU A 179 10.63 -10.11 3.11
C GLU A 179 9.50 -9.27 2.51
N SER A 180 9.71 -8.79 1.28
CA SER A 180 8.71 -8.02 0.53
C SER A 180 8.08 -8.87 -0.57
N ILE A 181 6.75 -9.00 -0.55
CA ILE A 181 5.99 -9.69 -1.60
C ILE A 181 5.18 -8.65 -2.35
N ALA A 182 5.56 -8.37 -3.59
CA ALA A 182 4.85 -7.42 -4.44
C ALA A 182 4.15 -8.12 -5.61
N SER A 183 2.86 -7.83 -5.80
CA SER A 183 2.14 -8.17 -7.02
C SER A 183 1.75 -6.91 -7.76
N LEU A 184 2.09 -6.82 -9.04
CA LEU A 184 1.61 -5.76 -9.94
C LEU A 184 0.38 -6.24 -10.72
N GLY A 185 -0.67 -5.43 -10.71
CA GLY A 185 -1.83 -5.55 -11.59
C GLY A 185 -1.45 -5.36 -13.06
N ARG A 186 -2.23 -5.93 -13.97
CA ARG A 186 -1.93 -6.00 -15.41
C ARG A 186 -1.76 -4.61 -16.04
N SER A 187 -0.65 -4.40 -16.74
CA SER A 187 -0.61 -3.61 -17.97
C SER A 187 -0.30 -4.59 -19.12
N HIS A 188 -1.10 -4.58 -20.18
CA HIS A 188 -0.88 -5.36 -21.43
C HIS A 188 -0.84 -6.90 -21.32
N GLY A 189 -1.69 -7.50 -20.47
CA GLY A 189 -2.02 -8.93 -20.59
C GLY A 189 -1.04 -9.93 -19.96
N LYS A 190 0.01 -9.49 -19.25
CA LYS A 190 0.86 -10.37 -18.43
C LYS A 190 0.80 -9.94 -16.96
N VAL A 191 0.36 -10.82 -16.07
CA VAL A 191 0.54 -10.65 -14.62
C VAL A 191 2.01 -10.97 -14.33
N ARG A 192 2.75 -10.03 -13.76
CA ARG A 192 4.08 -10.28 -13.19
C ARG A 192 3.99 -10.11 -11.69
N SER A 193 3.92 -11.21 -10.96
CA SER A 193 4.18 -11.22 -9.52
C SER A 193 5.71 -11.23 -9.33
N PHE A 194 6.24 -10.26 -8.60
CA PHE A 194 7.63 -10.23 -8.21
C PHE A 194 7.70 -10.46 -6.71
N ALA A 195 7.96 -11.71 -6.31
CA ALA A 195 8.39 -11.98 -4.96
C ALA A 195 9.91 -11.75 -4.92
N ARG A 196 10.34 -10.60 -4.41
CA ARG A 196 11.76 -10.29 -4.24
C ARG A 196 12.04 -10.34 -2.75
N ARG A 197 12.78 -11.36 -2.30
CA ARG A 197 13.49 -11.23 -1.04
C ARG A 197 14.51 -10.12 -1.25
N VAL A 198 14.32 -8.97 -0.61
CA VAL A 198 15.32 -7.91 -0.63
C VAL A 198 16.40 -8.35 0.33
N PHE A 199 17.28 -9.23 -0.15
CA PHE A 199 18.51 -9.55 0.54
C PHE A 199 19.49 -8.41 0.33
N SER A 200 20.11 -7.94 1.41
CA SER A 200 21.34 -7.16 1.30
C SER A 200 22.41 -8.06 0.64
N SER A 201 22.84 -7.73 -0.57
CA SER A 201 24.22 -8.04 -0.94
C SER A 201 25.11 -7.03 -0.22
N VAL A 202 26.05 -7.59 0.54
CA VAL A 202 27.15 -6.97 1.29
C VAL A 202 27.62 -5.62 0.73
#